data_AF-A0A8T4XEH8-F1
#
_entry.id   AF-A0A8T4XEH8-F1
#
_cell.length_a   1.000
_cell.length_b   1.000
_cell.length_c   1.000
_cell.angle_alpha   90.00
_cell.angle_beta   90.00
_cell.angle_gamma   90.00
#
_symmetry.space_group_name_H-M   'P 1'
#
loop_
_entity.id
_entity.type
_entity.pdbx_description
1 polymer ?
#
loop_
_entity_poly.entity_id
_entity_poly.type
_entity_poly.pdbx_seq_one_letter_code
_entity_poly.pdbx_strand_id
1 'polypeptide(L)'
;MDPGPQLKVFGVRKLVNYPREHPHFYDWMNKTFRQKLDEFFMDEDLKLLLCALLGYVGARAERVSAASALTACVSYYIHGGYYPRGGAQKFANSLKDAIERSGGRVLIRHRVDKIIVENGEVR
;
A
#
# COMPACT_ATOMS: atom_id res chain seq x y z
N MET A 1 -25.47 -2.32 -12.71
CA MET A 1 -24.25 -2.57 -11.93
C MET A 1 -23.64 -1.21 -11.60
N ASP A 2 -23.44 -0.90 -10.32
CA ASP A 2 -22.79 0.34 -9.92
C ASP A 2 -21.33 0.29 -10.36
N PRO A 3 -20.84 1.22 -11.20
CA PRO A 3 -19.45 1.25 -11.56
C PRO A 3 -18.59 1.43 -10.31
N GLY A 4 -17.61 0.53 -10.14
CA GLY A 4 -16.75 0.48 -8.95
C GLY A 4 -16.12 1.85 -8.63
N PRO A 5 -15.76 2.10 -7.36
CA PRO A 5 -15.39 3.44 -6.85
C PRO A 5 -14.29 4.14 -7.66
N GLN A 6 -13.40 3.38 -8.28
CA GLN A 6 -12.34 3.89 -9.14
C GLN A 6 -12.86 4.56 -10.42
N LEU A 7 -13.96 4.07 -11.01
CA LEU A 7 -14.55 4.65 -12.23
C LEU A 7 -15.17 6.03 -11.95
N LYS A 8 -15.80 6.18 -10.79
CA LYS A 8 -16.39 7.45 -10.34
C LYS A 8 -15.33 8.53 -10.10
N VAL A 9 -14.15 8.15 -9.61
CA VAL A 9 -13.06 9.08 -9.29
C VAL A 9 -12.17 9.42 -10.50
N PHE A 10 -11.81 8.42 -11.31
CA PHE A 10 -10.82 8.59 -12.39
C PHE A 10 -11.43 8.74 -13.79
N GLY A 11 -12.69 8.36 -13.98
CA GLY A 11 -13.37 8.38 -15.28
C GLY A 11 -13.00 7.21 -16.19
N VAL A 12 -13.95 6.79 -17.04
CA VAL A 12 -13.83 5.61 -17.94
C VAL A 12 -12.60 5.69 -18.84
N ARG A 13 -12.38 6.85 -19.47
CA ARG A 13 -11.29 7.06 -20.44
C ARG A 13 -9.91 6.86 -19.80
N LYS A 14 -9.72 7.33 -18.57
CA LYS A 14 -8.45 7.23 -17.86
C LYS A 14 -8.14 5.78 -17.49
N LEU A 15 -9.15 5.03 -17.04
CA LEU A 15 -8.98 3.61 -16.70
C LEU A 15 -8.70 2.74 -17.93
N VAL A 16 -9.38 2.98 -19.05
CA VAL A 16 -9.14 2.26 -20.31
C VAL A 16 -7.74 2.54 -20.87
N ASN A 17 -7.26 3.79 -20.75
CA ASN A 17 -5.94 4.16 -21.26
C ASN A 17 -4.78 3.84 -20.31
N TYR A 18 -5.05 3.56 -19.03
CA TYR A 18 -4.04 3.35 -18.00
C TYR A 18 -2.95 2.32 -18.39
N PRO A 19 -3.27 1.15 -18.99
CA PRO A 19 -2.24 0.20 -19.43
C PRO A 19 -1.32 0.76 -20.51
N ARG A 20 -1.84 1.64 -21.39
CA ARG A 20 -1.04 2.27 -22.46
C ARG A 20 -0.17 3.40 -21.92
N GLU A 21 -0.67 4.17 -20.97
CA GLU A 21 0.05 5.30 -20.36
C GLU A 21 1.09 4.82 -19.32
N HIS A 22 0.84 3.69 -18.67
CA HIS A 22 1.69 3.14 -17.60
C HIS A 22 2.02 1.65 -17.81
N PRO A 23 2.60 1.25 -18.95
CA PRO A 23 2.74 -0.16 -19.32
C PRO A 23 3.59 -0.96 -18.32
N HIS A 24 4.68 -0.38 -17.83
CA HIS A 24 5.55 -1.07 -16.88
C HIS A 24 4.88 -1.28 -15.53
N PHE A 25 4.22 -0.25 -14.99
CA PHE A 25 3.54 -0.39 -13.71
C PHE A 25 2.32 -1.33 -13.82
N TYR A 26 1.59 -1.25 -14.92
CA TYR A 26 0.47 -2.15 -15.19
C TYR A 26 0.91 -3.61 -15.30
N ASP A 27 2.04 -3.90 -15.95
CA ASP A 27 2.63 -5.25 -15.97
C ASP A 27 2.92 -5.77 -14.56
N TRP A 28 3.53 -4.94 -13.71
CA TRP A 28 3.83 -5.30 -12.32
C TRP A 28 2.57 -5.50 -11.46
N MET A 29 1.51 -4.72 -11.67
CA MET A 29 0.26 -4.89 -10.93
C MET A 29 -0.44 -6.23 -11.22
N ASN A 30 -0.25 -6.79 -12.41
CA ASN A 30 -0.91 -8.01 -12.85
C ASN A 30 -0.10 -9.29 -12.61
N LYS A 31 1.02 -9.20 -11.90
CA LYS A 31 1.94 -10.31 -11.65
C LYS A 31 2.25 -10.47 -10.16
N THR A 32 2.61 -11.68 -9.78
CA THR A 32 3.20 -11.95 -8.47
C THR A 32 4.65 -11.48 -8.46
N PHE A 33 5.19 -11.22 -7.28
CA PHE A 33 6.59 -10.83 -7.20
C PHE A 33 7.54 -11.93 -7.70
N ARG A 34 7.19 -13.20 -7.46
CA ARG A 34 7.92 -14.35 -8.02
C ARG A 34 8.00 -14.29 -9.54
N GLN A 35 6.88 -14.04 -10.23
CA GLN A 35 6.86 -13.92 -11.69
C GLN A 35 7.77 -12.81 -12.20
N LYS A 36 7.78 -11.64 -11.54
CA LYS A 36 8.70 -10.56 -11.89
C LYS A 36 10.16 -10.94 -11.65
N LEU A 37 10.46 -11.64 -10.56
CA LEU A 37 11.82 -12.12 -10.31
C LEU A 37 12.28 -13.14 -11.37
N ASP A 38 11.41 -14.06 -11.78
CA ASP A 38 11.70 -15.05 -12.81
C ASP A 38 11.91 -14.42 -14.21
N GLU A 39 11.33 -13.25 -14.49
CA GLU A 39 11.56 -12.51 -15.75
C GLU A 39 12.93 -11.85 -15.84
N PHE A 40 13.51 -11.45 -14.70
CA PHE A 40 14.77 -10.70 -14.68
C PHE A 40 15.98 -11.56 -14.28
N PHE A 41 15.76 -12.66 -13.55
CA PHE A 41 16.83 -13.41 -12.93
C PHE A 41 16.65 -14.92 -13.12
N MET A 42 17.76 -15.62 -13.32
CA MET A 42 17.80 -17.09 -13.35
C MET A 42 18.28 -17.68 -12.02
N ASP A 43 19.13 -16.95 -11.29
CA ASP A 43 19.73 -17.38 -10.05
C ASP A 43 18.71 -17.40 -8.89
N GLU A 44 18.45 -18.57 -8.31
CA GLU A 44 17.45 -18.72 -7.25
C GLU A 44 17.90 -18.13 -5.91
N ASP A 45 19.21 -18.08 -5.62
CA ASP A 45 19.74 -17.49 -4.40
C ASP A 45 19.59 -15.96 -4.43
N LEU A 46 19.81 -15.34 -5.60
CA LEU A 46 19.53 -13.92 -5.81
C LEU A 46 18.04 -13.61 -5.64
N LYS A 47 17.15 -14.44 -6.19
CA LYS A 47 15.70 -14.27 -6.00
C LYS A 47 15.33 -14.36 -4.52
N LEU A 48 15.90 -15.31 -3.80
CA LEU A 48 15.69 -15.48 -2.37
C LEU A 48 16.18 -14.25 -1.57
N LEU A 49 17.36 -13.73 -1.90
CA LEU A 49 17.90 -12.51 -1.30
C LEU A 49 16.97 -11.31 -1.54
N LEU A 50 16.46 -11.14 -2.75
CA LEU A 50 15.51 -10.07 -3.08
C LEU A 50 14.17 -10.22 -2.34
N CYS A 51 13.83 -11.43 -1.90
CA CYS A 51 12.67 -11.71 -1.07
C CYS A 51 12.88 -11.44 0.42
N ALA A 52 14.08 -11.09 0.89
CA ALA A 52 14.39 -10.94 2.32
C ALA A 52 13.46 -9.94 3.05
N LEU A 53 12.99 -8.90 2.36
CA LEU A 53 12.11 -7.88 2.93
C LEU A 53 10.61 -8.20 2.81
N LEU A 54 10.22 -9.33 2.20
CA LEU A 54 8.79 -9.70 2.08
C LEU A 54 8.11 -9.91 3.44
N GLY A 55 8.88 -10.06 4.53
CA GLY A 55 8.36 -10.03 5.89
C GLY A 55 7.52 -8.79 6.21
N TYR A 56 7.78 -7.64 5.58
CA TYR A 56 6.94 -6.43 5.73
C TYR A 56 5.53 -6.58 5.16
N VAL A 57 5.34 -7.48 4.19
CA VAL A 57 4.03 -7.74 3.57
C VAL A 57 3.36 -8.98 4.18
N GLY A 58 4.13 -9.87 4.80
CA GLY A 58 3.60 -11.06 5.50
C GLY A 58 3.12 -12.17 4.56
N ALA A 59 3.58 -12.19 3.30
CA ALA A 59 3.23 -13.19 2.30
C ALA A 59 4.44 -13.64 1.49
N ARG A 60 4.39 -14.87 0.96
CA ARG A 60 5.43 -15.41 0.09
C ARG A 60 5.41 -14.77 -1.30
N ALA A 61 6.54 -14.83 -2.01
CA ALA A 61 6.73 -14.22 -3.34
C ALA A 61 5.70 -14.69 -4.39
N GLU A 62 5.20 -15.92 -4.26
CA GLU A 62 4.22 -16.51 -5.18
C GLU A 62 2.80 -16.00 -4.94
N ARG A 63 2.53 -15.31 -3.83
CA ARG A 63 1.19 -14.80 -3.45
C ARG A 63 1.12 -13.28 -3.34
N VAL A 64 2.24 -12.63 -3.09
CA VAL A 64 2.32 -11.17 -3.02
C VAL A 64 2.25 -10.58 -4.43
N SER A 65 1.45 -9.53 -4.61
CA SER A 65 1.47 -8.77 -5.86
C SER A 65 2.84 -8.09 -6.03
N ALA A 66 3.35 -8.02 -7.25
CA ALA A 66 4.64 -7.37 -7.48
C ALA A 66 4.57 -5.87 -7.18
N ALA A 67 3.41 -5.23 -7.35
CA ALA A 67 3.21 -3.82 -6.94
C ALA A 67 3.36 -3.61 -5.42
N SER A 68 2.82 -4.51 -4.61
CA SER A 68 3.01 -4.46 -3.15
C SER A 68 4.48 -4.69 -2.77
N ALA A 69 5.15 -5.67 -3.40
CA ALA A 69 6.57 -5.93 -3.18
C ALA A 69 7.46 -4.75 -3.64
N LEU A 70 7.11 -4.09 -4.74
CA LEU A 70 7.81 -2.90 -5.23
C LEU A 70 7.81 -1.79 -4.16
N THR A 71 6.65 -1.57 -3.54
CA THR A 71 6.46 -0.49 -2.56
C THR A 71 7.06 -0.85 -1.20
N ALA A 72 6.92 -2.10 -0.75
CA ALA A 72 7.31 -2.50 0.60
C ALA A 72 8.75 -3.04 0.69
N CYS A 73 9.30 -3.58 -0.39
CA CYS A 73 10.60 -4.26 -0.40
C CYS A 73 11.60 -3.54 -1.28
N VAL A 74 11.28 -3.36 -2.57
CA VAL A 74 12.24 -2.79 -3.53
C VAL A 74 12.57 -1.34 -3.20
N SER A 75 11.58 -0.56 -2.75
CA SER A 75 11.77 0.83 -2.32
C SER A 75 12.83 0.97 -1.22
N TYR A 76 12.92 0.01 -0.29
CA TYR A 76 13.92 0.04 0.79
C TYR A 76 15.33 -0.17 0.27
N TYR A 77 15.52 -1.03 -0.74
CA TYR A 77 16.82 -1.22 -1.36
C TYR A 77 17.28 0.02 -2.14
N ILE A 78 16.34 0.78 -2.72
CA ILE A 78 16.65 1.98 -3.52
C ILE A 78 16.83 3.22 -2.64
N HIS A 79 15.93 3.43 -1.68
CA HIS A 79 15.81 4.69 -0.94
C HIS A 79 16.30 4.59 0.51
N GLY A 80 16.59 3.39 0.99
CA GLY A 80 16.92 3.12 2.39
C GLY A 80 15.69 3.10 3.30
N GLY A 81 15.92 2.71 4.56
CA GLY A 81 14.93 2.80 5.62
C GLY A 81 15.11 4.06 6.46
N TYR A 82 14.01 4.74 6.78
CA TYR A 82 13.98 5.89 7.68
C TYR A 82 13.24 5.53 8.95
N TYR A 83 13.77 5.98 10.09
CA TYR A 83 13.14 5.75 11.39
C TYR A 83 12.87 7.08 12.11
N PRO A 84 11.67 7.29 12.68
CA PRO A 84 11.36 8.53 13.38
C PRO A 84 12.30 8.75 14.57
N ARG A 85 12.90 9.93 14.64
CA ARG A 85 13.72 10.32 15.78
C ARG A 85 12.88 10.29 17.07
N GLY A 86 13.31 9.51 18.05
CA GLY A 86 12.58 9.31 19.31
C GLY A 86 11.50 8.23 19.26
N GLY A 87 11.45 7.43 18.18
CA GLY A 87 10.63 6.22 18.11
C GLY A 87 9.24 6.40 17.54
N ALA A 88 8.61 5.27 17.19
CA ALA A 88 7.28 5.22 16.61
C ALA A 88 6.20 5.87 17.51
N GLN A 89 6.31 5.71 18.83
CA GLN A 89 5.36 6.33 19.76
C GLN A 89 5.39 7.86 19.69
N LYS A 90 6.59 8.46 19.57
CA LYS A 90 6.72 9.92 19.46
C LYS A 90 6.12 10.43 18.15
N PHE A 91 6.27 9.67 17.07
CA PHE A 91 5.63 9.97 15.79
C PHE A 91 4.09 9.94 15.92
N ALA A 92 3.53 8.88 16.52
CA ALA A 92 2.08 8.78 16.76
C ALA A 92 1.55 9.92 17.65
N ASN A 93 2.29 10.30 18.70
CA ASN A 93 1.92 11.42 19.57
C ASN A 93 1.93 12.75 18.80
N SER A 94 2.88 12.94 17.88
CA SER A 94 2.94 14.17 17.08
C SER A 94 1.68 14.36 16.21
N LEU A 95 1.12 13.27 15.69
CA LEU A 95 -0.16 13.29 14.96
C LEU A 95 -1.33 13.61 15.90
N LYS A 96 -1.39 12.98 17.08
CA LYS A 96 -2.40 13.31 18.12
C LYS A 96 -2.39 14.79 18.44
N ASP A 97 -1.22 15.35 18.73
CA ASP A 97 -1.11 16.75 19.13
C ASP A 97 -1.52 17.70 17.99
N ALA A 98 -1.25 17.34 16.73
CA ALA A 98 -1.69 18.12 15.57
C ALA A 98 -3.23 18.14 15.44
N ILE A 99 -3.89 17.01 15.67
CA ILE A 99 -5.35 16.90 15.67
C ILE A 99 -5.94 17.78 16.79
N GLU A 100 -5.42 17.65 18.01
CA GLU A 100 -5.93 18.38 19.18
C GLU A 100 -5.71 19.90 19.08
N ARG A 101 -4.55 20.33 18.56
CA ARG A 101 -4.29 21.76 18.28
C ARG A 101 -5.24 22.35 17.23
N SER A 102 -5.78 21.51 16.35
CA SER A 102 -6.76 21.92 15.34
C SER A 102 -8.20 21.85 15.85
N GLY A 103 -8.41 21.66 17.17
CA GLY A 103 -9.74 21.55 17.80
C GLY A 103 -10.37 20.16 17.72
N GLY A 104 -9.65 19.16 17.18
CA GLY A 104 -10.10 17.77 17.12
C GLY A 104 -9.93 17.04 18.45
N ARG A 105 -10.40 15.79 18.52
CA ARG A 105 -10.25 14.90 19.68
C ARG A 105 -9.74 13.53 19.26
N VAL A 106 -8.81 12.98 20.03
CA VAL A 106 -8.30 11.60 19.84
C VAL A 106 -8.73 10.75 21.02
N LEU A 107 -9.59 9.76 20.77
CA LEU A 107 -10.11 8.87 21.81
C LEU A 107 -9.41 7.52 21.73
N ILE A 108 -8.58 7.20 22.73
CA ILE A 108 -7.89 5.91 22.85
C ILE A 108 -8.75 4.92 23.65
N ARG A 109 -8.64 3.61 23.37
CA ARG A 109 -9.43 2.57 24.05
C ARG A 109 -10.95 2.74 23.89
N HIS A 110 -11.39 3.44 22.84
CA HIS A 110 -12.79 3.61 22.51
C HIS A 110 -13.09 2.80 21.26
N ARG A 111 -13.66 1.60 21.45
CA ARG A 111 -14.06 0.72 20.34
C ARG A 111 -15.29 1.31 19.66
N VAL A 112 -15.28 1.37 18.33
CA VAL A 112 -16.48 1.69 17.55
C VAL A 112 -17.26 0.39 17.34
N ASP A 113 -18.51 0.34 17.81
CA ASP A 113 -19.36 -0.86 17.69
C ASP A 113 -20.22 -0.86 16.43
N LYS A 114 -20.59 0.33 15.92
CA LYS A 114 -21.46 0.46 14.75
C LYS A 114 -21.14 1.74 13.98
N ILE A 115 -21.23 1.64 12.66
CA ILE A 115 -21.30 2.78 11.74
C ILE A 115 -22.78 2.99 11.42
N ILE A 116 -23.31 4.18 11.67
CA ILE A 116 -24.72 4.52 11.40
C ILE A 116 -24.80 5.09 9.98
N VAL A 117 -25.72 4.56 9.18
CA VAL A 117 -25.99 5.04 7.82
C VAL A 117 -27.47 5.34 7.71
N GLU A 118 -27.80 6.58 7.36
CA GLU A 118 -29.16 7.06 7.19
C GLU A 118 -29.28 7.82 5.88
N ASN A 119 -30.30 7.53 5.08
CA ASN A 119 -30.55 8.18 3.78
C ASN A 119 -29.36 8.13 2.81
N GLY A 120 -28.51 7.11 2.91
CA GLY A 120 -27.32 6.95 2.06
C GLY A 120 -26.08 7.71 2.57
N GLU A 121 -26.14 8.35 3.73
CA GLU A 121 -25.02 9.09 4.34
C GLU A 121 -24.59 8.47 5.67
N VAL A 122 -23.28 8.49 5.94
CA VAL A 122 -22.72 8.10 7.25
C VAL A 122 -23.00 9.21 8.26
N ARG A 123 -23.51 8.85 9.43
CA ARG A 123 -23.73 9.75 10.57
C ARG A 123 -22.86 9.39 11.76
#